data_AF-A0A377AVT0-F1
#
_entry.id   AF-A0A377AVT0-F1
#
_cell.length_a   1.000
_cell.length_b   1.000
_cell.length_c   1.000
_cell.angle_alpha   90.00
_cell.angle_beta   90.00
_cell.angle_gamma   90.00
#
_symmetry.space_group_name_H-M   'P 1'
#
loop_
_entity.id
_entity.type
_entity.pdbx_description
1 polymer ?
#
loop_
_entity_poly.entity_id
_entity_poly.type
_entity_poly.pdbx_seq_one_letter_code
_entity_poly.pdbx_strand_id
1 'polypeptide(L)'
;MSDNNLRLQVILNAVDKLTRPFRSAQASSRELAAAVKKSRDAIKQLDQAGSSLDSFRKLQAENQKLGDRLNYARQRANLLSQELGAMGPPSQRQVVALGRQRLAVQRLEERQKKLQQQTALVRAELYRAGISAKDDAGATARLARENITL
;
A
#
# COMPACT_ATOMS: atom_id res chain seq x y z
N MET A 1 -62.60 21.15 34.16
CA MET A 1 -61.19 21.33 33.75
C MET A 1 -60.71 20.26 32.75
N SER A 2 -61.63 19.57 32.07
CA SER A 2 -61.34 18.36 31.29
C SER A 2 -61.15 18.64 29.79
N ASP A 3 -61.93 19.56 29.22
CA ASP A 3 -61.92 19.86 27.78
C ASP A 3 -60.63 20.54 27.28
N ASN A 4 -60.03 21.43 28.08
CA ASN A 4 -58.77 22.07 27.70
C ASN A 4 -57.59 21.07 27.63
N ASN A 5 -57.58 20.06 28.51
CA ASN A 5 -56.52 19.04 28.53
C ASN A 5 -56.65 18.08 27.32
N LEU A 6 -57.89 17.73 26.95
CA LEU A 6 -58.19 16.95 25.75
C LEU A 6 -57.82 17.70 24.47
N ARG A 7 -58.16 19.00 24.36
CA ARG A 7 -57.82 19.81 23.18
C ARG A 7 -56.32 20.02 23.02
N LEU A 8 -55.59 20.23 24.11
CA LEU A 8 -54.12 20.33 24.09
C LEU A 8 -53.46 18.99 23.70
N GLN A 9 -53.95 17.86 24.21
CA GLN A 9 -53.45 16.53 23.81
C GLN A 9 -53.70 16.21 22.34
N VAL A 10 -54.84 16.61 21.78
CA VAL A 10 -55.15 16.37 20.35
C VAL A 10 -54.28 17.24 19.46
N ILE A 11 -54.06 18.51 19.81
CA ILE A 11 -53.17 19.40 19.04
C ILE A 11 -51.71 18.89 19.08
N LEU A 12 -51.22 18.47 20.25
CA LEU A 12 -49.88 17.89 20.37
C LEU A 12 -49.73 16.57 19.60
N ASN A 13 -50.74 15.69 19.65
CA ASN A 13 -50.74 14.45 18.86
C ASN A 13 -50.83 14.70 17.34
N ALA A 14 -51.55 15.73 16.91
CA ALA A 14 -51.66 16.09 15.49
C ALA A 14 -50.33 16.63 14.94
N VAL A 15 -49.63 17.47 15.71
CA VAL A 15 -48.29 17.98 15.36
C VAL A 15 -47.26 16.85 15.30
N ASP A 16 -47.33 15.89 16.22
CA ASP A 16 -46.44 14.73 16.20
C ASP A 16 -46.71 13.79 15.01
N LYS A 17 -47.98 13.57 14.64
CA LYS A 17 -48.36 12.81 13.42
C LYS A 17 -47.89 13.49 12.13
N LEU A 18 -47.93 14.82 12.06
CA LEU A 18 -47.49 15.58 10.89
C LEU A 18 -45.97 15.65 10.75
N THR A 19 -45.23 15.70 11.86
CA THR A 19 -43.77 15.86 11.85
C THR A 19 -43.00 14.54 11.82
N ARG A 20 -43.61 13.43 12.25
CA ARG A 20 -43.04 12.07 12.16
C ARG A 20 -42.50 11.69 10.78
N PRO A 21 -43.27 11.76 9.68
CA PRO A 21 -42.76 11.37 8.35
C PRO A 21 -41.58 12.23 7.91
N PHE A 22 -41.57 13.52 8.24
CA PHE A 22 -40.46 14.41 7.93
C PHE A 22 -39.19 14.08 8.73
N ARG A 23 -39.32 13.79 10.03
CA ARG A 23 -38.20 13.34 10.87
C ARG A 23 -37.63 11.99 10.40
N SER A 24 -38.50 11.05 10.03
CA SER A 24 -38.08 9.77 9.46
C SER A 24 -37.35 9.96 8.12
N ALA A 25 -37.89 10.78 7.21
CA ALA A 25 -37.23 11.08 5.94
C ALA A 25 -35.87 11.78 6.14
N GLN A 26 -35.76 12.68 7.12
CA GLN A 26 -34.50 13.34 7.48
C GLN A 26 -33.47 12.33 8.05
N ALA A 27 -33.91 11.39 8.89
CA ALA A 27 -33.07 10.31 9.40
C ALA A 27 -32.59 9.40 8.27
N SER A 28 -33.49 8.93 7.39
CA SER A 28 -33.14 8.12 6.22
C SER A 28 -32.21 8.86 5.25
N SER A 29 -32.40 10.17 5.06
CA SER A 29 -31.49 10.97 4.21
C SER A 29 -30.09 11.08 4.83
N ARG A 30 -29.99 11.20 6.16
CA ARG A 30 -28.71 11.20 6.87
C ARG A 30 -28.02 9.84 6.80
N GLU A 31 -28.78 8.76 6.97
CA GLU A 31 -28.29 7.37 6.82
C GLU A 31 -27.77 7.12 5.40
N LEU A 32 -28.53 7.53 4.38
CA LEU A 32 -28.10 7.43 2.99
C LEU A 32 -26.84 8.25 2.72
N ALA A 33 -26.78 9.50 3.19
CA ALA A 33 -25.58 10.33 3.05
C ALA A 33 -24.35 9.69 3.73
N ALA A 34 -24.54 9.07 4.91
CA ALA A 34 -23.50 8.32 5.60
C ALA A 34 -23.07 7.07 4.81
N ALA A 35 -24.00 6.32 4.24
CA ALA A 35 -23.72 5.15 3.40
C ALA A 35 -22.98 5.53 2.11
N VAL A 36 -23.39 6.61 1.44
CA VAL A 36 -22.70 7.15 0.25
C VAL A 36 -21.30 7.60 0.60
N LYS A 37 -21.10 8.29 1.73
CA LYS A 37 -19.77 8.66 2.21
C LYS A 37 -18.90 7.42 2.45
N LYS A 38 -19.43 6.42 3.17
CA LYS A 38 -18.74 5.15 3.42
C LYS A 38 -18.34 4.45 2.12
N SER A 39 -19.21 4.43 1.12
CA SER A 39 -18.93 3.86 -0.20
C SER A 39 -17.81 4.61 -0.94
N ARG A 40 -17.86 5.95 -0.96
CA ARG A 40 -16.79 6.79 -1.53
C ARG A 40 -15.44 6.56 -0.84
N ASP A 41 -15.44 6.45 0.48
CA ASP A 41 -14.24 6.19 1.27
C ASP A 41 -13.67 4.79 0.97
N ALA A 42 -14.54 3.78 0.82
CA ALA A 42 -14.14 2.43 0.41
C ALA A 42 -13.53 2.39 -1.00
N ILE A 43 -14.10 3.12 -1.96
CA ILE A 43 -13.53 3.24 -3.32
C ILE A 43 -12.13 3.86 -3.29
N LYS A 44 -11.95 4.96 -2.54
CA LYS A 44 -10.62 5.58 -2.38
C LYS A 44 -9.59 4.62 -1.78
N GLN A 45 -9.98 3.83 -0.78
CA GLN A 45 -9.10 2.82 -0.19
C GLN A 45 -8.72 1.74 -1.21
N LEU A 46 -9.66 1.28 -2.03
CA LEU A 46 -9.41 0.31 -3.09
C LEU A 46 -8.46 0.86 -4.16
N ASP A 47 -8.65 2.11 -4.59
CA ASP A 47 -7.79 2.77 -5.57
C ASP A 47 -6.35 2.90 -5.05
N GLN A 48 -6.19 3.33 -3.79
CA GLN A 48 -4.88 3.42 -3.12
C GLN A 48 -4.20 2.05 -3.01
N ALA A 49 -4.96 1.03 -2.63
CA ALA A 49 -4.46 -0.34 -2.52
C ALA A 49 -4.03 -0.90 -3.89
N GLY A 50 -4.80 -0.63 -4.95
CA GLY A 50 -4.46 -1.00 -6.32
C GLY A 50 -3.16 -0.34 -6.81
N SER A 51 -2.98 0.95 -6.56
CA SER A 51 -1.75 1.69 -6.89
C SER A 51 -0.54 1.18 -6.10
N SER A 52 -0.72 0.88 -4.81
CA SER A 52 0.32 0.32 -3.95
C SER A 52 0.75 -1.08 -4.44
N LEU A 53 -0.20 -1.90 -4.92
CA LEU A 53 0.08 -3.23 -5.45
C LEU A 53 0.87 -3.18 -6.78
N ASP A 54 0.52 -2.26 -7.68
CA ASP A 54 1.29 -2.04 -8.91
C ASP A 54 2.73 -1.59 -8.60
N SER A 55 2.87 -0.64 -7.68
CA SER A 55 4.18 -0.20 -7.17
C SER A 55 4.97 -1.36 -6.58
N PHE A 56 4.34 -2.21 -5.77
CA PHE A 56 4.97 -3.39 -5.19
C PHE A 56 5.48 -4.36 -6.26
N ARG A 57 4.67 -4.67 -7.29
CA ARG A 57 5.08 -5.54 -8.40
C ARG A 57 6.28 -4.98 -9.17
N LYS A 58 6.28 -3.68 -9.43
CA LYS A 58 7.42 -2.98 -10.07
C LYS A 58 8.68 -3.06 -9.22
N LEU A 59 8.57 -2.76 -7.92
CA LEU A 59 9.68 -2.86 -6.96
C LEU A 59 10.22 -4.29 -6.87
N GLN A 60 9.37 -5.31 -6.96
CA GLN A 60 9.80 -6.71 -6.96
C GLN A 60 10.60 -7.06 -8.21
N ALA A 61 10.13 -6.64 -9.40
CA ALA A 61 10.88 -6.84 -10.65
C ALA A 61 12.22 -6.08 -10.66
N GLU A 62 12.25 -4.86 -10.10
CA GLU A 62 13.50 -4.11 -9.92
C GLU A 62 14.46 -4.79 -8.94
N ASN A 63 13.95 -5.34 -7.83
CA ASN A 63 14.74 -6.06 -6.83
C ASN A 63 15.42 -7.29 -7.45
N GLN A 64 14.70 -8.07 -8.25
CA GLN A 64 15.25 -9.22 -8.96
C GLN A 64 16.39 -8.80 -9.89
N LYS A 65 16.13 -7.84 -10.78
CA LYS A 65 17.14 -7.32 -11.73
C LYS A 65 18.36 -6.73 -11.02
N LEU A 66 18.16 -6.07 -9.89
CA LEU A 66 19.25 -5.51 -9.09
C LEU A 66 20.09 -6.60 -8.43
N GLY A 67 19.43 -7.65 -7.90
CA GLY A 67 20.10 -8.84 -7.36
C GLY A 67 21.01 -9.50 -8.38
N ASP A 68 20.51 -9.73 -9.60
CA ASP A 68 21.30 -10.33 -10.69
C ASP A 68 22.53 -9.47 -11.03
N ARG A 69 22.33 -8.16 -11.18
CA ARG A 69 23.42 -7.21 -11.47
C ARG A 69 24.46 -7.16 -10.37
N LEU A 70 24.01 -7.17 -9.11
CA LEU A 70 24.90 -7.14 -7.95
C LEU A 70 25.73 -8.43 -7.84
N ASN A 71 25.09 -9.59 -8.04
CA ASN A 71 25.76 -10.88 -8.05
C ASN A 71 26.82 -10.96 -9.16
N TYR A 72 26.45 -10.58 -10.39
CA TYR A 72 27.39 -10.50 -11.49
C TYR A 72 28.55 -9.55 -11.19
N ALA A 73 28.25 -8.36 -10.63
CA ALA A 73 29.27 -7.38 -10.34
C ALA A 73 30.26 -7.86 -9.26
N ARG A 74 29.77 -8.57 -8.23
CA ARG A 74 30.59 -9.18 -7.18
C ARG A 74 31.45 -10.31 -7.73
N GLN A 75 30.89 -11.21 -8.54
CA GLN A 75 31.64 -12.28 -9.19
C GLN A 75 32.79 -11.72 -10.03
N ARG A 76 32.52 -10.69 -10.85
CA ARG A 76 33.55 -10.05 -11.67
C ARG A 76 34.62 -9.36 -10.82
N ALA A 77 34.25 -8.73 -9.70
CA ALA A 77 35.23 -8.14 -8.78
C ALA A 77 36.14 -9.22 -8.15
N ASN A 78 35.58 -10.38 -7.82
CA ASN A 78 36.33 -11.51 -7.26
C ASN A 78 37.31 -12.09 -8.28
N LEU A 79 36.87 -12.30 -9.53
CA LEU A 79 37.74 -12.76 -10.62
C LEU A 79 38.90 -11.77 -10.86
N LEU A 80 38.59 -10.48 -11.01
CA LEU A 80 39.61 -9.45 -11.17
C LEU A 80 40.57 -9.36 -9.99
N SER A 81 40.11 -9.66 -8.77
CA SER A 81 40.98 -9.69 -7.58
C SER A 81 41.88 -10.92 -7.55
N GLN A 82 41.41 -12.06 -8.04
CA GLN A 82 42.20 -13.30 -8.13
C GLN A 82 43.28 -13.22 -9.22
N GLU A 83 42.96 -12.58 -10.35
CA GLU A 83 43.93 -12.32 -11.43
C GLU A 83 45.03 -11.33 -11.00
N LEU A 84 44.77 -10.52 -9.97
CA LEU A 84 45.68 -9.49 -9.46
C LEU A 84 46.77 -10.15 -8.61
N GLY A 85 47.90 -10.47 -9.24
CA GLY A 85 49.06 -11.09 -8.58
C GLY A 85 49.37 -12.51 -9.03
N ALA A 86 48.44 -13.17 -9.75
CA ALA A 86 48.66 -14.51 -10.31
C ALA A 86 49.78 -14.56 -11.37
N MET A 87 50.12 -13.42 -11.98
CA MET A 87 51.13 -13.28 -13.04
C MET A 87 52.26 -12.28 -12.70
N GLY A 88 52.54 -12.06 -11.41
CA GLY A 88 53.53 -11.08 -10.95
C GLY A 88 52.91 -9.73 -10.54
N PRO A 89 53.70 -8.64 -10.44
CA PRO A 89 53.21 -7.34 -9.99
C PRO A 89 52.02 -6.87 -10.84
N PRO A 90 50.91 -6.45 -10.21
CA PRO A 90 49.71 -6.08 -10.94
C PRO A 90 49.93 -4.86 -11.82
N SER A 91 49.49 -4.93 -13.06
CA SER A 91 49.54 -3.79 -13.98
C SER A 91 48.59 -2.68 -13.55
N GLN A 92 48.92 -1.43 -13.88
CA GLN A 92 48.06 -0.27 -13.59
C GLN A 92 46.65 -0.43 -14.19
N ARG A 93 46.53 -1.09 -15.36
CA ARG A 93 45.24 -1.39 -16.00
C ARG A 93 44.38 -2.33 -15.15
N GLN A 94 44.97 -3.36 -14.56
CA GLN A 94 44.27 -4.30 -13.68
C GLN A 94 43.78 -3.63 -12.40
N VAL A 95 44.63 -2.80 -11.77
CA VAL A 95 44.26 -2.03 -10.56
C VAL A 95 43.09 -1.09 -10.84
N VAL A 96 43.12 -0.36 -11.96
CA VAL A 96 42.02 0.53 -12.37
C VAL A 96 40.75 -0.26 -12.68
N ALA A 97 40.85 -1.40 -13.37
CA ALA A 97 39.70 -2.24 -13.69
C ALA A 97 39.00 -2.76 -12.42
N LEU A 98 39.78 -3.25 -11.45
CA LEU A 98 39.25 -3.70 -10.16
C LEU A 98 38.62 -2.54 -9.37
N GLY A 99 39.27 -1.37 -9.34
CA GLY A 99 38.73 -0.19 -8.67
C GLY A 99 37.37 0.24 -9.25
N ARG A 100 37.23 0.27 -10.58
CA ARG A 100 35.96 0.54 -11.26
C ARG A 100 34.89 -0.49 -10.92
N GLN A 101 35.27 -1.77 -10.88
CA GLN A 101 34.34 -2.86 -10.57
C GLN A 101 33.87 -2.79 -9.11
N ARG A 102 34.76 -2.48 -8.15
CA ARG A 102 34.41 -2.26 -6.74
C ARG A 102 33.44 -1.09 -6.57
N LEU A 103 33.67 0.01 -7.28
CA LEU A 103 32.77 1.16 -7.27
C LEU A 103 31.38 0.80 -7.85
N ALA A 104 31.33 -0.04 -8.88
CA ALA A 104 30.06 -0.53 -9.43
C ALA A 104 29.30 -1.37 -8.40
N VAL A 105 29.98 -2.27 -7.68
CA VAL A 105 29.38 -3.05 -6.57
C VAL A 105 28.82 -2.13 -5.50
N GLN A 106 29.60 -1.16 -5.02
CA GLN A 106 29.16 -0.21 -3.98
C GLN A 106 27.89 0.56 -4.38
N ARG A 107 27.84 1.07 -5.62
CA ARG A 107 26.65 1.77 -6.13
C ARG A 107 25.41 0.85 -6.21
N LEU A 108 25.60 -0.41 -6.58
CA LEU A 108 24.52 -1.39 -6.62
C LEU A 108 24.02 -1.74 -5.21
N GLU A 109 24.92 -1.84 -4.23
CA GLU A 109 24.56 -2.04 -2.82
C GLU A 109 23.80 -0.84 -2.23
N GLU A 110 24.23 0.38 -2.54
CA GLU A 110 23.49 1.58 -2.15
C GLU A 110 22.09 1.61 -2.75
N ARG A 111 21.96 1.24 -4.03
CA ARG A 111 20.66 1.12 -4.69
C ARG A 111 19.81 0.03 -4.04
N GLN A 112 20.42 -1.08 -3.62
CA GLN A 112 19.73 -2.18 -2.94
C GLN A 112 19.14 -1.71 -1.60
N LYS A 113 19.91 -0.96 -0.80
CA LYS A 113 19.43 -0.39 0.45
C LYS A 113 18.22 0.53 0.25
N LYS A 114 18.29 1.43 -0.76
CA LYS A 114 17.17 2.32 -1.11
C LYS A 114 15.93 1.54 -1.55
N LEU A 115 16.11 0.51 -2.38
CA LEU A 115 15.01 -0.28 -2.90
C LEU A 115 14.35 -1.13 -1.81
N GLN A 116 15.13 -1.64 -0.84
CA GLN A 116 14.61 -2.31 0.36
C GLN A 116 13.75 -1.37 1.21
N GLN A 117 14.19 -0.12 1.43
CA GLN A 117 13.42 0.88 2.15
C GLN A 117 12.08 1.18 1.44
N GLN A 118 12.11 1.40 0.12
CA GLN A 118 10.89 1.63 -0.67
C GLN A 118 9.94 0.43 -0.62
N THR A 119 10.47 -0.79 -0.72
CA THR A 119 9.67 -2.02 -0.62
C THR A 119 9.01 -2.15 0.75
N ALA A 120 9.72 -1.80 1.83
CA ALA A 120 9.17 -1.82 3.19
C ALA A 120 8.03 -0.81 3.37
N LEU A 121 8.16 0.39 2.80
CA LEU A 121 7.11 1.43 2.84
C LEU A 121 5.84 0.94 2.12
N VAL A 122 5.96 0.46 0.88
CA VAL A 122 4.81 -0.03 0.10
C VAL A 122 4.18 -1.26 0.76
N ARG A 123 4.97 -2.16 1.34
CA ARG A 123 4.45 -3.30 2.13
C ARG A 123 3.64 -2.83 3.34
N ALA A 124 4.07 -1.76 4.02
CA ALA A 124 3.34 -1.19 5.14
C ALA A 124 2.03 -0.51 4.71
N GLU A 125 2.01 0.17 3.55
CA GLU A 125 0.80 0.74 2.96
C GLU A 125 -0.22 -0.34 2.60
N LEU A 126 0.23 -1.42 1.96
CA LEU A 126 -0.61 -2.58 1.65
C LEU A 126 -1.17 -3.22 2.92
N TYR A 127 -0.34 -3.37 3.96
CA TYR A 127 -0.80 -3.90 5.26
C TYR A 127 -1.89 -3.03 5.90
N ARG A 128 -1.75 -1.69 5.86
CA ARG A 128 -2.78 -0.76 6.34
C ARG A 128 -4.08 -0.85 5.56
N ALA A 129 -4.00 -1.18 4.27
CA ALA A 129 -5.16 -1.45 3.43
C ALA A 129 -5.75 -2.87 3.63
N GLY A 130 -5.25 -3.64 4.61
CA GLY A 130 -5.69 -5.02 4.86
C GLY A 130 -5.18 -6.03 3.83
N ILE A 131 -4.23 -5.65 2.98
CA ILE A 131 -3.63 -6.50 1.95
C ILE A 131 -2.29 -7.02 2.46
N SER A 132 -2.19 -8.33 2.68
CA SER A 132 -0.91 -8.95 3.01
C SER A 132 -0.04 -9.06 1.76
N ALA A 133 0.98 -8.21 1.67
CA ALA A 133 2.02 -8.28 0.64
C ALA A 133 3.19 -9.20 1.08
N LYS A 134 2.85 -10.37 1.64
CA LYS A 134 3.81 -11.46 1.81
C LYS A 134 4.14 -12.04 0.43
N ASP A 135 5.36 -12.54 0.28
CA ASP A 135 6.03 -12.99 -0.94
C ASP A 135 5.37 -14.18 -1.65
N ASP A 136 4.07 -14.13 -1.89
CA ASP A 136 3.34 -15.15 -2.62
C ASP A 136 3.00 -14.59 -4.00
N ALA A 137 3.67 -15.15 -5.00
CA ALA A 137 3.14 -15.22 -6.35
C ALA A 137 1.77 -15.93 -6.29
N GLY A 138 0.72 -15.18 -5.94
CA GLY A 138 -0.63 -15.69 -5.68
C GLY A 138 -1.03 -15.65 -4.21
N ALA A 139 -1.31 -14.45 -3.66
CA ALA A 139 -2.15 -14.32 -2.48
C ALA A 139 -3.35 -13.43 -2.79
N THR A 140 -4.48 -14.12 -2.88
CA THR A 140 -5.85 -13.70 -3.15
C THR A 140 -6.29 -12.50 -2.32
N ALA A 141 -7.03 -11.58 -2.95
CA ALA A 141 -7.81 -10.54 -2.31
C ALA A 141 -8.85 -11.14 -1.34
N ARG A 142 -8.46 -11.35 -0.10
CA ARG A 142 -9.38 -11.45 1.04
C ARG A 142 -8.98 -10.25 1.91
N LEU A 143 -9.75 -9.16 1.99
CA LEU A 143 -10.72 -8.96 3.07
C LEU A 143 -11.46 -7.61 2.88
N ALA A 144 -12.19 -7.40 1.79
CA ALA A 144 -13.07 -6.23 1.63
C ALA A 144 -14.56 -6.56 1.53
N ARG A 145 -14.97 -7.82 1.77
CA ARG A 145 -16.36 -8.28 1.53
C ARG A 145 -17.12 -8.88 2.72
N GLU A 146 -16.59 -8.85 3.95
CA GLU A 146 -17.29 -9.45 5.11
C GLU A 146 -18.01 -8.47 6.04
N ASN A 147 -18.32 -7.23 5.62
CA ASN A 147 -19.07 -6.29 6.47
C ASN A 147 -20.19 -5.51 5.75
N ILE A 148 -20.82 -6.10 4.72
CA ILE A 148 -22.04 -5.57 4.09
C ILE A 148 -23.25 -6.50 4.30
N THR A 149 -23.16 -7.51 5.15
CA THR A 149 -24.35 -8.29 5.53
C THR A 149 -24.23 -8.69 6.98
N LEU A 150 -24.74 -7.84 7.85
CA LEU A 150 -25.72 -8.11 8.91
C LEU A 150 -26.34 -6.77 9.33
#